data_AF-M4AXY9-F1
#
_entry.id   AF-M4AXY9-F1
#
_cell.length_a   1.000
_cell.length_b   1.000
_cell.length_c   1.000
_cell.angle_alpha   90.00
_cell.angle_beta   90.00
_cell.angle_gamma   90.00
#
_symmetry.space_group_name_H-M   'P 1'
#
loop_
_entity.id
_entity.type
_entity.pdbx_description
1 polymer ?
#
loop_
_entity_poly.entity_id
_entity_poly.type
_entity_poly.pdbx_seq_one_letter_code
_entity_poly.pdbx_strand_id
1 'polypeptide(L)'
;MEQDRETVRKKPVQLIAAICNNMGMGKDGTLPWSLPSEFQYFLNTITRVSRPGNMNLLIWGRLCWNSHSENMFPLANSLHVVLSKTLSSAPDHAHFLCQDFESAVRLAAQPPLSDIIETVWILGGTQVYEDALKHPWCDLLYLTDVMADFDCDVFFPEFDRELFKLQEKFPDVPSEIQEENGIRFKCQVFKKKTDDAF
;
A
#
# COMPACT_ATOMS: atom_id res chain seq x y z
N MET A 1 35.27 17.53 -11.71
CA MET A 1 33.92 17.68 -11.12
C MET A 1 33.28 16.31 -11.21
N GLU A 2 33.50 15.52 -10.16
CA GLU A 2 32.89 14.20 -10.01
C GLU A 2 31.38 14.39 -9.97
N GLN A 3 30.69 13.80 -10.94
CA GLN A 3 29.25 13.64 -10.88
C GLN A 3 28.97 12.71 -9.69
N ASP A 4 28.37 13.25 -8.63
CA ASP A 4 27.73 12.48 -7.58
C ASP A 4 26.81 11.46 -8.25
N ARG A 5 27.24 10.19 -8.30
CA ARG A 5 26.33 9.10 -8.60
C ARG A 5 25.40 8.98 -7.40
N GLU A 6 24.26 9.66 -7.46
CA GLU A 6 23.16 9.47 -6.52
C GLU A 6 22.96 7.96 -6.33
N THR A 7 23.34 7.46 -5.16
CA THR A 7 23.32 6.01 -4.90
C THR A 7 21.88 5.64 -4.56
N VAL A 8 21.07 5.40 -5.60
CA VAL A 8 19.68 4.95 -5.47
C VAL A 8 19.68 3.59 -4.77
N ARG A 9 19.10 3.52 -3.57
CA ARG A 9 18.93 2.28 -2.82
C ARG A 9 17.53 1.72 -3.07
N LYS A 10 17.44 0.62 -3.82
CA LYS A 10 16.17 -0.09 -4.04
C LYS A 10 15.50 -0.41 -2.71
N LYS A 11 14.20 -0.09 -2.61
CA LYS A 11 13.32 -0.45 -1.49
C LYS A 11 12.21 -1.38 -1.99
N PRO A 12 11.78 -2.39 -1.21
CA PRO A 12 10.58 -3.17 -1.53
C PRO A 12 9.38 -2.22 -1.68
N VAL A 13 8.60 -2.43 -2.75
CA VAL A 13 7.32 -1.73 -2.96
C VAL A 13 6.21 -2.75 -2.79
N GLN A 14 5.32 -2.49 -1.83
CA GLN A 14 4.28 -3.44 -1.43
C GLN A 14 2.92 -2.76 -1.46
N LEU A 15 1.91 -3.46 -1.98
CA LEU A 15 0.54 -2.97 -2.01
C LEU A 15 -0.25 -3.65 -0.89
N ILE A 16 -1.21 -2.95 -0.30
CA ILE A 16 -2.21 -3.55 0.58
C ILE A 16 -3.59 -2.98 0.28
N ALA A 17 -4.58 -3.84 0.10
CA ALA A 17 -5.97 -3.43 -0.11
C ALA A 17 -6.96 -4.48 0.41
N ALA A 18 -8.19 -4.06 0.71
CA ALA A 18 -9.33 -4.95 0.89
C ALA A 18 -10.28 -4.79 -0.29
N ILE A 19 -10.72 -5.91 -0.88
CA ILE A 19 -11.55 -5.93 -2.10
C ILE A 19 -12.72 -6.89 -1.91
N CYS A 20 -13.89 -6.53 -2.43
CA CYS A 20 -15.04 -7.43 -2.44
C CYS A 20 -15.13 -8.25 -3.74
N ASN A 21 -16.12 -9.14 -3.86
CA ASN A 21 -16.23 -10.12 -4.95
C ASN A 21 -16.12 -9.51 -6.37
N ASN A 22 -16.57 -8.27 -6.55
CA ASN A 22 -16.54 -7.54 -7.83
C ASN A 22 -15.29 -6.66 -7.99
N MET A 23 -14.23 -6.89 -7.20
CA MET A 23 -13.01 -6.08 -7.11
C MET A 23 -13.23 -4.66 -6.57
N GLY A 24 -14.42 -4.36 -6.03
CA GLY A 24 -14.74 -3.08 -5.42
C GLY A 24 -14.00 -2.86 -4.11
N MET A 25 -13.60 -1.62 -3.83
CA MET A 25 -12.86 -1.23 -2.61
C MET A 25 -13.30 0.09 -2.01
N GLY A 26 -14.32 0.74 -2.58
CA GLY A 26 -14.81 2.02 -2.09
C GLY A 26 -16.14 2.41 -2.72
N LYS A 27 -16.92 3.18 -1.96
CA LYS A 27 -18.16 3.82 -2.39
C LYS A 27 -18.26 5.20 -1.75
N ASP A 28 -18.48 6.24 -2.55
CA ASP A 28 -18.69 7.61 -2.09
C ASP A 28 -17.60 8.10 -1.11
N GLY A 29 -16.35 7.66 -1.32
CA GLY A 29 -15.20 8.01 -0.49
C GLY A 29 -15.13 7.29 0.86
N THR A 30 -15.85 6.18 1.05
CA THR A 30 -15.79 5.34 2.26
C THR A 30 -15.70 3.86 1.91
N LEU A 31 -15.33 3.01 2.89
CA LEU A 31 -15.40 1.56 2.73
C LEU A 31 -16.87 1.11 2.84
N PRO A 32 -17.38 0.26 1.91
CA PRO A 32 -18.76 -0.23 1.96
C PRO A 32 -19.07 -1.18 3.12
N TRP A 33 -18.04 -1.59 3.88
CA TRP A 33 -18.10 -2.54 4.98
C TRP A 33 -17.41 -2.02 6.24
N SER A 34 -17.69 -2.66 7.37
CA SER A 34 -17.02 -2.40 8.65
C SER A 34 -16.42 -3.70 9.19
N LEU A 35 -15.09 -3.80 9.11
CA LEU A 35 -14.29 -4.96 9.52
C LEU A 35 -13.15 -4.49 10.45
N PRO A 36 -13.40 -4.25 11.74
CA PRO A 36 -12.41 -3.68 12.64
C PRO A 36 -11.12 -4.50 12.79
N SER A 37 -11.18 -5.83 12.80
CA SER A 37 -9.95 -6.64 12.89
C SER A 37 -9.14 -6.62 11.59
N GLU A 38 -9.80 -6.50 10.44
CA GLU A 38 -9.15 -6.28 9.15
C GLU A 38 -8.42 -4.94 9.12
N PHE A 39 -9.08 -3.88 9.58
CA PHE A 39 -8.45 -2.56 9.66
C PHE A 39 -7.27 -2.55 10.63
N GLN A 40 -7.36 -3.27 11.75
CA GLN A 40 -6.22 -3.43 12.66
C GLN A 40 -5.08 -4.24 12.02
N TYR A 41 -5.40 -5.28 11.23
CA TYR A 41 -4.41 -6.00 10.44
C TYR A 41 -3.71 -5.09 9.43
N PHE A 42 -4.46 -4.25 8.71
CA PHE A 42 -3.92 -3.23 7.82
C PHE A 42 -2.95 -2.31 8.55
N LEU A 43 -3.37 -1.69 9.66
CA LEU A 43 -2.55 -0.80 10.47
C LEU A 43 -1.26 -1.49 10.96
N ASN A 44 -1.38 -2.69 11.51
CA ASN A 44 -0.23 -3.46 12.00
C ASN A 44 0.74 -3.81 10.87
N THR A 45 0.22 -4.10 9.67
CA THR A 45 1.04 -4.50 8.53
C THR A 45 1.85 -3.33 7.99
N ILE A 46 1.22 -2.16 7.80
CA ILE A 46 1.88 -1.00 7.19
C ILE A 46 2.81 -0.25 8.16
N THR A 47 2.66 -0.44 9.47
CA THR A 47 3.50 0.22 10.51
C THR A 47 4.62 -0.67 11.05
N ARG A 48 4.62 -1.96 10.71
CA ARG A 48 5.64 -2.90 11.17
C ARG A 48 6.99 -2.61 10.50
N VAL A 49 8.04 -2.59 11.32
CA VAL A 49 9.44 -2.43 10.89
C VAL A 49 10.30 -3.50 11.55
N SER A 50 11.36 -3.93 10.87
CA SER A 50 12.24 -4.99 11.37
C SER A 50 13.20 -4.54 12.47
N ARG A 51 13.49 -3.24 12.56
CA ARG A 51 14.46 -2.66 13.51
C ARG A 51 13.97 -1.33 14.08
N PRO A 52 14.25 -1.05 15.36
CA PRO A 52 13.99 0.27 15.94
C PRO A 52 14.69 1.38 15.12
N GLY A 53 13.97 2.48 14.87
CA GLY A 53 14.47 3.62 14.09
C GLY A 53 14.22 3.53 12.58
N ASN A 54 13.88 2.35 12.05
CA ASN A 54 13.39 2.24 10.69
C ASN A 54 11.98 2.82 10.56
N MET A 55 11.66 3.26 9.36
CA MET A 55 10.38 3.84 8.99
C MET A 55 9.85 3.16 7.72
N ASN A 56 8.54 3.17 7.54
CA ASN A 56 7.90 2.85 6.27
C ASN A 56 7.46 4.14 5.57
N LEU A 57 7.51 4.15 4.24
CA LEU A 57 6.96 5.25 3.44
C LEU A 57 5.60 4.83 2.90
N LEU A 58 4.54 5.49 3.39
CA LEU A 58 3.16 5.22 3.03
C LEU A 58 2.72 6.18 1.92
N ILE A 59 2.43 5.65 0.73
CA ILE A 59 2.04 6.42 -0.46
C ILE A 59 0.52 6.32 -0.67
N TRP A 60 -0.11 7.48 -0.78
CA TRP A 60 -1.55 7.65 -0.93
C TRP A 60 -1.87 8.50 -2.16
N GLY A 61 -2.95 8.20 -2.86
CA GLY A 61 -3.59 9.13 -3.78
C GLY A 61 -4.44 10.14 -3.00
N ARG A 62 -4.53 11.38 -3.48
CA ARG A 62 -5.27 12.47 -2.79
C ARG A 62 -6.68 12.10 -2.32
N LEU A 63 -7.48 11.40 -3.13
CA LEU A 63 -8.85 11.04 -2.74
C LEU A 63 -8.87 9.98 -1.63
N CYS A 64 -7.94 9.03 -1.67
CA CYS A 64 -7.77 8.02 -0.62
C CYS A 64 -7.24 8.65 0.68
N TRP A 65 -6.37 9.65 0.59
CA TRP A 65 -5.98 10.42 1.77
C TRP A 65 -7.19 11.07 2.45
N ASN A 66 -8.05 11.71 1.65
CA ASN A 66 -9.21 12.45 2.15
C ASN A 66 -10.35 11.55 2.69
N SER A 67 -10.33 10.24 2.41
CA SER A 67 -11.36 9.32 2.92
C SER A 67 -11.13 8.88 4.37
N HIS A 68 -9.96 9.17 4.93
CA HIS A 68 -9.60 8.73 6.28
C HIS A 68 -9.84 9.83 7.31
N SER A 69 -10.25 9.43 8.51
CA SER A 69 -10.41 10.34 9.65
C SER A 69 -9.05 10.84 10.13
N GLU A 70 -8.95 12.13 10.47
CA GLU A 70 -7.73 12.74 11.03
C GLU A 70 -7.22 12.01 12.28
N ASN A 71 -8.12 11.42 13.07
CA ASN A 71 -7.78 10.66 14.29
C ASN A 71 -6.98 9.39 14.04
N MET A 72 -6.88 8.94 12.78
CA MET A 72 -6.02 7.81 12.39
C MET A 72 -4.54 8.18 12.47
N PHE A 73 -4.21 9.47 12.37
CA PHE A 73 -2.84 9.96 12.32
C PHE A 73 -2.40 10.52 13.69
N PRO A 74 -1.11 10.41 14.05
CA PRO A 74 -0.01 9.80 13.30
C PRO A 74 0.03 8.27 13.41
N LEU A 75 0.56 7.62 12.37
CA LEU A 75 0.88 6.20 12.42
C LEU A 75 2.32 5.96 12.88
N ALA A 76 2.51 4.96 13.74
CA ALA A 76 3.84 4.59 14.23
C ALA A 76 4.77 4.20 13.07
N ASN A 77 6.05 4.55 13.19
CA ASN A 77 7.11 4.19 12.23
C ASN A 77 6.79 4.52 10.77
N SER A 78 6.02 5.59 10.52
CA SER A 78 5.47 5.87 9.19
C SER A 78 5.72 7.31 8.76
N LEU A 79 6.16 7.47 7.52
CA LEU A 79 6.17 8.73 6.80
C LEU A 79 5.10 8.68 5.71
N HIS A 80 4.38 9.78 5.52
CA HIS A 80 3.24 9.83 4.61
C HIS A 80 3.54 10.69 3.38
N VAL A 81 3.29 10.14 2.18
CA VAL A 81 3.36 10.86 0.90
C VAL A 81 1.98 10.89 0.28
N VAL A 82 1.49 12.08 -0.04
CA VAL A 82 0.27 12.23 -0.85
C VAL A 82 0.65 12.54 -2.30
N LEU A 83 0.05 11.82 -3.23
CA LEU A 83 0.17 12.05 -4.66
C LEU A 83 -0.94 12.99 -5.13
N SER A 84 -0.55 14.15 -5.65
CA SER A 84 -1.47 15.09 -6.28
C SER A 84 -0.76 15.99 -7.28
N LYS A 85 -1.42 16.24 -8.42
CA LYS A 85 -1.00 17.22 -9.42
C LYS A 85 -1.56 18.62 -9.18
N THR A 86 -2.52 18.76 -8.26
CA THR A 86 -3.29 19.99 -8.04
C THR A 86 -2.99 20.67 -6.71
N LEU A 87 -2.50 19.92 -5.71
CA LEU A 87 -2.06 20.51 -4.45
C LEU A 87 -0.74 21.26 -4.65
N SER A 88 -0.58 22.35 -3.92
CA SER A 88 0.66 23.14 -3.88
C SER A 88 1.52 22.83 -2.65
N SER A 89 0.99 22.13 -1.66
CA SER A 89 1.66 21.74 -0.43
C SER A 89 1.13 20.39 0.09
N ALA A 90 1.92 19.71 0.91
CA ALA A 90 1.45 18.52 1.62
C ALA A 90 0.22 18.88 2.48
N PRO A 91 -0.84 18.05 2.46
CA PRO A 91 -1.99 18.23 3.35
C PRO A 91 -1.60 17.94 4.80
N ASP A 92 -2.47 18.29 5.74
CA ASP A 92 -2.24 18.05 7.17
C ASP A 92 -1.91 16.57 7.44
N HIS A 93 -0.97 16.33 8.37
CA HIS A 93 -0.37 15.03 8.72
C HIS A 93 0.48 14.34 7.63
N ALA A 94 0.40 14.76 6.36
CA ALA A 94 1.31 14.28 5.33
C ALA A 94 2.69 14.92 5.48
N HIS A 95 3.74 14.12 5.30
CA HIS A 95 5.11 14.60 5.40
C HIS A 95 5.59 15.16 4.05
N PHE A 96 5.10 14.58 2.95
CA PHE A 96 5.51 14.93 1.60
C PHE A 96 4.32 15.01 0.63
N LEU A 97 4.48 15.85 -0.39
CA LEU A 97 3.63 15.91 -1.56
C LEU A 97 4.50 15.56 -2.79
N CYS A 98 4.04 14.60 -3.59
CA CYS A 98 4.65 14.26 -4.88
C CYS A 98 3.61 14.38 -6.00
N GLN A 99 4.06 14.68 -7.21
CA GLN A 99 3.15 14.84 -8.37
C GLN A 99 2.89 13.53 -9.12
N ASP A 100 3.76 12.55 -8.91
CA ASP A 100 3.71 11.23 -9.54
C ASP A 100 4.28 10.14 -8.63
N PHE A 101 4.00 8.90 -8.98
CA PHE A 101 4.43 7.72 -8.23
C PHE A 101 5.96 7.56 -8.19
N GLU A 102 6.63 7.79 -9.31
CA GLU A 102 8.08 7.59 -9.46
C GLU A 102 8.88 8.51 -8.54
N SER A 103 8.48 9.78 -8.43
CA SER A 103 9.11 10.73 -7.51
C SER A 103 8.95 10.33 -6.04
N ALA A 104 7.83 9.72 -5.66
CA ALA A 104 7.63 9.20 -4.31
C ALA A 104 8.48 7.95 -4.01
N VAL A 105 8.64 7.04 -4.99
CA VAL A 105 9.55 5.90 -4.85
C VAL A 105 11.00 6.36 -4.79
N ARG A 106 11.41 7.31 -5.63
CA ARG A 106 12.75 7.90 -5.62
C ARG A 106 13.06 8.58 -4.30
N LEU A 107 12.09 9.25 -3.70
CA LEU A 107 12.21 9.88 -2.38
C LEU A 107 12.64 8.86 -1.31
N ALA A 108 12.05 7.65 -1.29
CA ALA A 108 12.47 6.57 -0.38
C ALA A 108 13.87 6.02 -0.68
N ALA A 109 14.30 6.13 -1.94
CA ALA A 109 15.53 5.51 -2.44
C ALA A 109 16.77 6.41 -2.31
N GLN A 110 16.60 7.69 -1.96
CA GLN A 110 17.69 8.66 -1.86
C GLN A 110 17.95 9.11 -0.40
N PRO A 111 19.21 9.42 -0.03
CA PRO A 111 19.51 10.02 1.27
C PRO A 111 18.76 11.35 1.48
N PRO A 112 18.39 11.68 2.73
CA PRO A 112 18.63 10.91 3.95
C PRO A 112 17.61 9.77 4.17
N LEU A 113 16.51 9.76 3.43
CA LEU A 113 15.41 8.81 3.66
C LEU A 113 15.80 7.36 3.39
N SER A 114 16.68 7.12 2.41
CA SER A 114 17.17 5.78 2.10
C SER A 114 17.93 5.10 3.23
N ASP A 115 18.35 5.83 4.27
CA ASP A 115 19.00 5.29 5.46
C ASP A 115 18.00 4.76 6.50
N ILE A 116 16.74 5.23 6.47
CA ILE A 116 15.71 4.87 7.47
C ILE A 116 14.51 4.15 6.86
N ILE A 117 14.19 4.38 5.58
CA ILE A 117 13.05 3.73 4.93
C ILE A 117 13.36 2.26 4.71
N GLU A 118 12.52 1.39 5.27
CA GLU A 118 12.59 -0.06 5.08
C GLU A 118 11.73 -0.50 3.90
N THR A 119 10.43 -0.14 3.92
CA THR A 119 9.45 -0.55 2.90
C THR A 119 8.65 0.64 2.39
N VAL A 120 8.33 0.64 1.11
CA VAL A 120 7.38 1.57 0.49
C VAL A 120 6.03 0.87 0.36
N TRP A 121 5.03 1.35 1.11
CA TRP A 121 3.67 0.81 1.09
C TRP A 121 2.75 1.67 0.24
N ILE A 122 1.96 1.03 -0.61
CA ILE A 122 0.99 1.66 -1.48
C ILE A 122 -0.40 1.35 -0.94
N LEU A 123 -1.13 2.41 -0.60
CA LEU A 123 -2.39 2.32 0.15
C LEU A 123 -3.60 2.76 -0.69
N GLY A 124 -3.38 2.95 -1.99
CA GLY A 124 -4.40 3.31 -2.98
C GLY A 124 -4.46 4.80 -3.27
N GLY A 125 -5.40 5.29 -4.07
CA GLY A 125 -6.47 4.54 -4.75
C GLY A 125 -6.04 3.90 -6.07
N THR A 126 -7.03 3.59 -6.93
CA THR A 126 -6.88 2.80 -8.17
C THR A 126 -5.65 3.16 -9.01
N GLN A 127 -5.47 4.43 -9.37
CA GLN A 127 -4.33 4.86 -10.21
C GLN A 127 -2.97 4.57 -9.54
N VAL A 128 -2.87 4.75 -8.22
CA VAL A 128 -1.62 4.52 -7.49
C VAL A 128 -1.30 3.02 -7.43
N TYR A 129 -2.33 2.18 -7.28
CA TYR A 129 -2.17 0.74 -7.39
C TYR A 129 -1.73 0.31 -8.79
N GLU A 130 -2.33 0.87 -9.84
CA GLU A 130 -1.93 0.57 -11.23
C GLU A 130 -0.46 0.92 -11.50
N ASP A 131 -0.01 2.08 -11.04
CA ASP A 131 1.37 2.52 -11.20
C ASP A 131 2.32 1.60 -10.43
N ALA A 132 1.93 1.21 -9.21
CA ALA A 132 2.70 0.30 -8.38
C ALA A 132 2.83 -1.10 -8.97
N LEU A 133 1.73 -1.69 -9.47
CA LEU A 133 1.73 -3.02 -10.10
C LEU A 133 2.69 -3.11 -11.29
N LYS A 134 2.87 -2.00 -12.02
CA LYS A 134 3.80 -1.88 -13.16
C LYS A 134 5.24 -1.63 -12.73
N HIS A 135 5.47 -1.22 -11.49
CA HIS A 135 6.79 -0.84 -11.01
C HIS A 135 7.71 -2.08 -10.81
N PRO A 136 8.98 -2.03 -11.25
CA PRO A 136 9.90 -3.17 -11.15
C PRO A 136 10.27 -3.56 -9.71
N TRP A 137 10.07 -2.66 -8.74
CA TRP A 137 10.32 -2.96 -7.33
C TRP A 137 9.09 -3.49 -6.58
N CYS A 138 7.94 -3.56 -7.24
CA CYS A 138 6.76 -4.19 -6.65
C CYS A 138 7.01 -5.69 -6.48
N ASP A 139 6.96 -6.18 -5.25
CA ASP A 139 7.28 -7.58 -4.93
C ASP A 139 6.12 -8.31 -4.23
N LEU A 140 5.38 -7.62 -3.36
CA LEU A 140 4.23 -8.19 -2.64
C LEU A 140 2.95 -7.39 -2.84
N LEU A 141 1.85 -8.13 -2.93
CA LEU A 141 0.49 -7.62 -2.93
C LEU A 141 -0.29 -8.31 -1.82
N TYR A 142 -0.61 -7.56 -0.77
CA TYR A 142 -1.47 -7.99 0.33
C TYR A 142 -2.92 -7.66 -0.05
N LEU A 143 -3.76 -8.67 -0.18
CA LEU A 143 -5.16 -8.50 -0.51
C LEU A 143 -6.03 -9.18 0.52
N THR A 144 -6.88 -8.40 1.19
CA THR A 144 -8.00 -8.96 1.93
C THR A 144 -9.15 -9.21 0.96
N ASP A 145 -9.50 -10.48 0.78
CA ASP A 145 -10.64 -10.95 0.01
C ASP A 145 -11.90 -10.88 0.89
N VAL A 146 -12.72 -9.85 0.69
CA VAL A 146 -14.01 -9.64 1.38
C VAL A 146 -15.09 -10.42 0.60
N MET A 147 -15.54 -11.53 1.18
CA MET A 147 -16.36 -12.54 0.50
C MET A 147 -17.85 -12.16 0.48
N ALA A 148 -18.16 -10.96 -0.02
CA ALA A 148 -19.50 -10.40 -0.14
C ALA A 148 -19.56 -9.45 -1.35
N ASP A 149 -20.78 -9.09 -1.77
CA ASP A 149 -21.02 -8.14 -2.85
C ASP A 149 -21.44 -6.79 -2.28
N PHE A 150 -20.84 -5.71 -2.78
CA PHE A 150 -21.18 -4.34 -2.41
C PHE A 150 -21.33 -3.48 -3.68
N ASP A 151 -22.17 -2.45 -3.60
CA ASP A 151 -22.18 -1.38 -4.60
C ASP A 151 -20.93 -0.51 -4.40
N CYS A 152 -20.07 -0.47 -5.42
CA CYS A 152 -18.80 0.24 -5.40
C CYS A 152 -18.66 1.14 -6.62
N ASP A 153 -17.97 2.26 -6.46
CA ASP A 153 -17.59 3.18 -7.54
C ASP A 153 -16.06 3.25 -7.74
N VAL A 154 -15.30 2.69 -6.78
CA VAL A 154 -13.84 2.57 -6.83
C VAL A 154 -13.47 1.10 -6.78
N PHE A 155 -12.66 0.67 -7.75
CA PHE A 155 -12.28 -0.72 -7.95
C PHE A 155 -10.76 -0.89 -7.93
N PHE A 156 -10.30 -1.99 -7.37
CA PHE A 156 -8.90 -2.39 -7.45
C PHE A 156 -8.57 -2.82 -8.88
N PRO A 157 -7.42 -2.40 -9.43
CA PRO A 157 -7.06 -2.74 -10.81
C PRO A 157 -6.86 -4.26 -10.98
N GLU A 158 -7.18 -4.76 -12.16
CA GLU A 158 -6.78 -6.11 -12.54
C GLU A 158 -5.26 -6.24 -12.50
N PHE A 159 -4.78 -7.41 -12.07
CA PHE A 159 -3.36 -7.72 -12.01
C PHE A 159 -3.10 -9.13 -12.54
N ASP A 160 -1.92 -9.31 -13.11
CA ASP A 160 -1.52 -10.58 -13.70
C ASP A 160 -1.27 -11.64 -12.62
N ARG A 161 -2.17 -12.62 -12.52
CA ARG A 161 -2.07 -13.76 -11.59
C ARG A 161 -1.05 -14.83 -12.03
N GLU A 162 -0.56 -14.75 -13.25
CA GLU A 162 0.61 -15.52 -13.70
C GLU A 162 1.91 -14.91 -13.22
N LEU A 163 1.96 -13.59 -13.10
CA LEU A 163 3.08 -12.85 -12.55
C LEU A 163 3.05 -12.81 -11.01
N PHE A 164 1.90 -12.54 -10.40
CA PHE A 164 1.70 -12.47 -8.95
C PHE A 164 1.03 -13.75 -8.45
N LYS A 165 1.80 -14.62 -7.80
CA LYS A 165 1.33 -15.93 -7.33
C LYS A 165 0.89 -15.88 -5.88
N LEU A 166 -0.31 -16.40 -5.61
CA LEU A 166 -0.84 -16.58 -4.27
C LEU A 166 0.12 -17.44 -3.44
N GLN A 167 0.44 -16.99 -2.24
CA GLN A 167 1.22 -17.73 -1.26
C GLN A 167 0.26 -18.54 -0.38
N GLU A 168 0.47 -19.86 -0.27
CA GLU A 168 -0.38 -20.72 0.58
C GLU A 168 -0.34 -20.29 2.05
N LYS A 169 0.83 -19.82 2.50
CA LYS A 169 1.07 -19.24 3.82
C LYS A 169 2.05 -18.09 3.68
N PHE A 170 1.89 -17.06 4.50
CA PHE A 170 2.84 -15.96 4.59
C PHE A 170 3.02 -15.56 6.06
N PRO A 171 4.26 -15.24 6.50
CA PRO A 171 4.50 -14.82 7.88
C PRO A 171 3.60 -13.66 8.30
N ASP A 172 3.08 -13.74 9.53
CA ASP A 172 2.23 -12.71 10.15
C ASP A 172 0.92 -12.40 9.40
N VAL A 173 0.47 -13.30 8.52
CA VAL A 173 -0.81 -13.19 7.83
C VAL A 173 -1.73 -14.34 8.26
N PRO A 174 -2.96 -14.05 8.75
CA PRO A 174 -3.92 -15.08 9.12
C PRO A 174 -4.24 -16.02 7.95
N SER A 175 -4.10 -17.35 8.16
CA SER A 175 -4.39 -18.36 7.13
C SER A 175 -5.88 -18.67 7.00
N GLU A 176 -6.63 -18.45 8.06
CA GLU A 176 -8.03 -18.81 8.18
C GLU A 176 -8.97 -17.74 7.62
N ILE A 177 -10.17 -18.18 7.24
CA ILE A 177 -11.28 -17.26 6.97
C ILE A 177 -11.73 -16.67 8.30
N GLN A 178 -11.86 -15.35 8.34
CA GLN A 178 -12.38 -14.59 9.47
C GLN A 178 -13.82 -14.17 9.16
N GLU A 179 -14.60 -13.87 10.20
CA GLU A 179 -15.97 -13.39 10.05
C GLU A 179 -16.26 -12.31 11.08
N GLU A 180 -16.74 -11.15 10.62
CA GLU A 180 -17.18 -10.05 11.46
C GLU A 180 -18.44 -9.44 10.87
N ASN A 181 -19.43 -9.13 11.70
CA ASN A 181 -20.69 -8.50 11.26
C ASN A 181 -21.40 -9.28 10.12
N GLY A 182 -21.25 -10.62 10.10
CA GLY A 182 -21.82 -11.48 9.06
C GLY A 182 -21.09 -11.43 7.71
N ILE A 183 -19.94 -10.76 7.64
CA ILE A 183 -19.09 -10.67 6.46
C ILE A 183 -17.85 -11.54 6.68
N ARG A 184 -17.66 -12.51 5.80
CA ARG A 184 -16.45 -13.34 5.79
C ARG A 184 -15.36 -12.67 4.98
N PHE A 185 -14.12 -12.77 5.43
CA PHE A 185 -12.97 -12.26 4.70
C PHE A 185 -11.70 -13.09 4.95
N LYS A 186 -10.74 -12.99 4.04
CA LYS A 186 -9.44 -13.66 4.17
C LYS A 186 -8.31 -12.77 3.71
N CYS A 187 -7.32 -12.56 4.57
CA CYS A 187 -6.07 -11.89 4.20
C CYS A 187 -5.21 -12.85 3.36
N GLN A 188 -4.75 -12.39 2.20
CA GLN A 188 -3.95 -13.15 1.25
C GLN A 188 -2.72 -12.35 0.84
N VAL A 189 -1.65 -13.06 0.47
CA VAL A 189 -0.45 -12.44 -0.09
C VAL A 189 -0.16 -13.05 -1.44
N PHE A 190 0.01 -12.20 -2.44
CA PHE A 190 0.52 -12.56 -3.75
C PHE A 190 1.96 -12.06 -3.86
N LYS A 191 2.86 -12.93 -4.30
CA LYS A 191 4.26 -12.59 -4.52
C LYS A 191 4.54 -12.55 -6.01
N LYS A 192 5.16 -11.47 -6.48
CA LYS A 192 5.64 -11.36 -7.85
C LYS A 192 6.70 -12.45 -8.10
N LYS A 193 6.56 -13.21 -9.19
CA LYS A 193 7.62 -14.09 -9.67
C LYS A 193 8.85 -13.23 -9.92
N THR A 194 9.95 -13.57 -9.27
CA THR A 194 11.26 -13.11 -9.71
C THR A 194 11.58 -13.88 -10.97
N ASP A 195 11.93 -13.17 -12.04
CA ASP A 195 12.58 -13.83 -13.17
C ASP A 195 13.86 -14.46 -12.63
N ASP A 196 13.88 -15.80 -12.53
CA ASP A 196 15.13 -16.55 -12.47
C ASP A 196 15.79 -16.40 -13.84
N ALA A 197 16.38 -15.23 -14.09
CA ALA A 197 17.27 -15.03 -15.22
C ALA A 197 18.57 -15.77 -14.90
N PHE A 198 18.71 -16.94 -15.52
CA PHE A 198 19.93 -17.74 -15.66
C PHE A 198 21.13 -16.91 -16.12
#